data_AF-A0A8T5RFD5-F1
#
_entry.id   AF-A0A8T5RFD5-F1
#
_cell.length_a   1.000
_cell.length_b   1.000
_cell.length_c   1.000
_cell.angle_alpha   90.00
_cell.angle_beta   90.00
_cell.angle_gamma   90.00
#
_symmetry.space_group_name_H-M   'P 1'
#
loop_
_entity.id
_entity.type
_entity.pdbx_description
1 polymer ?
#
loop_
_entity_poly.entity_id
_entity_poly.type
_entity_poly.pdbx_seq_one_letter_code
_entity_poly.pdbx_strand_id
1 'polypeptide(L)'
;MPVRIRWTSKDYFGILLMFLGICGFIQTLFILIAQFFLIVSSYFVVIIIPIGTTIVLTYGSIVIFESIIQVQKRKTLKSQFGKKGKEKILIKKILNFPITKPVIISISVFIVFFIIAYAITFTFLDPRITFSIAEVVGAIALLIIANGIE
;
A
#
# COMPACT_ATOMS: atom_id res chain seq x y z
N MET A 1 -14.74 -10.11 -13.66
CA MET A 1 -15.04 -11.20 -12.69
C MET A 1 -14.43 -10.73 -11.38
N PRO A 2 -15.22 -10.66 -10.29
CA PRO A 2 -14.72 -10.15 -9.02
C PRO A 2 -13.50 -10.96 -8.57
N VAL A 3 -12.50 -10.27 -8.03
CA VAL A 3 -11.28 -10.92 -7.55
C VAL A 3 -11.67 -11.78 -6.35
N ARG A 4 -11.66 -13.11 -6.52
CA ARG A 4 -11.86 -14.02 -5.37
C ARG A 4 -10.65 -13.92 -4.47
N ILE A 5 -10.73 -13.09 -3.44
CA ILE A 5 -9.67 -12.94 -2.46
C ILE A 5 -9.54 -14.25 -1.67
N ARG A 6 -8.40 -14.94 -1.78
CA ARG A 6 -8.17 -16.27 -1.16
C ARG A 6 -7.46 -16.15 0.20
N TRP A 7 -8.11 -15.48 1.16
CA TRP A 7 -7.57 -15.18 2.50
C TRP A 7 -7.15 -16.42 3.32
N THR A 8 -7.76 -17.58 3.09
CA THR A 8 -7.67 -18.76 3.98
C THR A 8 -6.74 -19.87 3.48
N SER A 9 -6.14 -19.72 2.29
CA SER A 9 -5.16 -20.71 1.82
C SER A 9 -3.83 -20.48 2.55
N LYS A 10 -3.24 -21.55 3.10
CA LYS A 10 -2.01 -21.51 3.92
C LYS A 10 -0.88 -20.67 3.30
N ASP A 11 -0.79 -20.64 1.98
CA ASP A 11 0.24 -19.89 1.24
C ASP A 11 0.03 -18.35 1.25
N TYR A 12 -1.20 -17.86 1.43
CA TYR A 12 -1.53 -16.42 1.38
C TYR A 12 -1.45 -15.74 2.75
N PHE A 13 -1.53 -16.51 3.84
CA PHE A 13 -1.38 -15.98 5.20
C PHE A 13 0.03 -15.41 5.43
N GLY A 14 1.07 -16.11 4.95
CA GLY A 14 2.45 -15.61 5.03
C GLY A 14 2.64 -14.30 4.28
N ILE A 15 2.00 -14.16 3.10
CA ILE A 15 2.05 -12.94 2.28
C ILE A 15 1.34 -11.77 3.00
N LEU A 16 0.18 -12.03 3.61
CA LEU A 16 -0.53 -11.04 4.42
C LEU A 16 0.32 -10.55 5.59
N LEU A 17 1.02 -11.46 6.28
CA LEU A 17 1.88 -11.12 7.41
C LEU A 17 3.11 -10.30 6.97
N MET A 18 3.66 -10.59 5.79
CA MET A 18 4.72 -9.77 5.17
C MET A 18 4.22 -8.38 4.81
N PHE A 19 3.01 -8.24 4.25
CA PHE A 19 2.42 -6.93 3.97
C PHE A 19 2.17 -6.12 5.24
N LEU A 20 1.62 -6.76 6.28
CA LEU A 20 1.39 -6.13 7.57
C LEU A 20 2.70 -5.63 8.18
N GLY A 21 3.76 -6.44 8.13
CA GLY A 21 5.08 -6.07 8.64
C GLY A 21 5.68 -4.88 7.91
N ILE A 22 5.64 -4.85 6.57
CA ILE A 22 6.21 -3.75 5.79
C ILE A 22 5.38 -2.48 5.94
N CYS A 23 4.05 -2.58 5.87
CA CYS A 23 3.16 -1.42 6.05
C CYS A 23 3.28 -0.84 7.46
N GLY A 24 3.37 -1.71 8.48
CA GLY A 24 3.57 -1.31 9.87
C GLY A 24 4.93 -0.63 10.08
N PHE A 25 6.01 -1.18 9.51
CA PHE A 25 7.33 -0.54 9.59
C PHE A 25 7.33 0.87 8.99
N ILE A 26 6.65 1.05 7.86
CA ILE A 26 6.51 2.35 7.21
C ILE A 26 5.68 3.30 8.07
N GLN A 27 4.60 2.82 8.67
CA GLN A 27 3.81 3.65 9.57
C GLN A 27 4.58 4.10 10.81
N THR A 28 5.52 3.29 11.31
CA THR A 28 6.44 3.73 12.37
C THR A 28 7.27 4.96 11.95
N LEU A 29 7.64 5.08 10.67
CA LEU A 29 8.33 6.28 10.16
C LEU A 29 7.40 7.50 10.18
N PHE A 30 6.13 7.34 9.82
CA PHE A 30 5.14 8.42 9.87
C PHE A 30 4.84 8.86 11.31
N ILE A 31 4.79 7.92 12.26
CA ILE A 31 4.72 8.21 13.70
C ILE A 31 5.90 9.07 14.14
N LEU A 32 7.12 8.70 13.73
CA LEU A 32 8.34 9.45 14.05
C LEU A 32 8.28 10.86 13.44
N ILE A 33 7.83 10.98 12.18
CA ILE A 33 7.64 12.28 11.54
C ILE A 33 6.62 13.13 12.32
N ALA A 34 5.49 12.55 12.70
CA ALA A 34 4.44 13.23 13.44
C ALA A 34 4.91 13.76 14.80
N GLN A 35 5.68 12.97 15.53
CA GLN A 35 6.18 13.36 16.86
C GLN A 35 7.30 14.40 16.77
N PHE A 36 8.32 14.17 15.95
CA PHE A 36 9.53 14.99 15.96
C PHE A 36 9.44 16.24 15.07
N PHE A 37 8.77 16.14 13.92
CA PHE A 37 8.71 17.26 12.96
C PHE A 37 7.41 18.05 13.08
N LEU A 38 6.31 17.39 13.41
CA LEU A 38 4.98 18.02 13.45
C LEU A 38 4.51 18.36 14.87
N ILE A 39 5.27 17.99 15.90
CA ILE A 39 5.01 18.28 17.33
C ILE A 39 3.59 17.82 17.72
N VAL A 40 3.14 16.70 17.13
CA VAL A 40 1.85 16.10 17.45
C VAL A 40 2.00 15.31 18.75
N SER A 41 1.65 15.94 19.88
CA SER A 41 1.81 15.35 21.21
C SER A 41 0.63 14.49 21.68
N SER A 42 -0.40 14.30 20.85
CA SER A 42 -1.59 13.52 21.23
C SER A 42 -1.35 12.03 21.01
N TYR A 43 -1.18 11.27 22.08
CA TYR A 43 -0.99 9.81 22.03
C TYR A 43 -2.08 9.09 21.26
N PHE A 44 -3.34 9.51 21.41
CA PHE A 44 -4.46 8.89 20.70
C PHE A 44 -4.34 9.08 19.18
N VAL A 45 -4.00 10.29 18.74
CA VAL A 45 -3.81 10.60 17.32
C VAL A 45 -2.63 9.82 16.73
N VAL A 46 -1.53 9.75 17.49
CA VAL A 46 -0.27 9.15 17.02
C VAL A 46 -0.29 7.62 17.06
N ILE A 47 -1.21 7.00 17.80
CA ILE A 47 -1.29 5.54 17.92
C ILE A 47 -2.48 4.98 17.13
N ILE A 48 -3.69 5.49 17.37
CA ILE A 48 -4.92 4.89 16.82
C ILE A 48 -4.96 5.07 15.31
N ILE A 49 -4.63 6.27 14.81
CA ILE A 49 -4.72 6.56 13.38
C ILE A 49 -3.70 5.72 12.60
N PRO A 50 -2.40 5.66 13.00
CA PRO A 50 -1.42 4.80 12.34
C PRO A 50 -1.74 3.31 12.37
N ILE A 51 -2.37 2.80 13.44
CA ILE A 51 -2.82 1.41 13.48
C ILE A 51 -3.93 1.19 12.44
N GLY A 52 -4.93 2.07 12.39
CA GLY A 52 -6.01 2.00 11.41
C GLY A 52 -5.51 2.09 9.97
N THR A 53 -4.62 3.04 9.69
CA THR A 53 -4.03 3.21 8.36
C THR A 53 -3.12 2.05 7.98
N THR A 54 -2.41 1.43 8.92
CA THR A 54 -1.63 0.19 8.67
C THR A 54 -2.53 -0.94 8.16
N ILE A 55 -3.70 -1.12 8.78
CA ILE A 55 -4.68 -2.15 8.36
C ILE A 55 -5.18 -1.84 6.95
N VAL A 56 -5.51 -0.57 6.66
CA VAL A 56 -5.97 -0.13 5.35
C VAL A 56 -4.90 -0.29 4.27
N LEU A 57 -3.65 0.08 4.56
CA LEU A 57 -2.49 -0.08 3.69
C LEU A 57 -2.24 -1.56 3.36
N THR A 58 -2.36 -2.41 4.37
CA THR A 58 -2.21 -3.87 4.23
C THR A 58 -3.31 -4.40 3.32
N TYR A 59 -4.57 -4.02 3.57
CA TYR A 59 -5.71 -4.42 2.75
C TYR A 59 -5.56 -3.97 1.30
N GLY A 60 -5.25 -2.69 1.05
CA GLY A 60 -5.04 -2.15 -0.30
C GLY A 60 -3.91 -2.85 -1.04
N SER A 61 -2.80 -3.16 -0.34
CA SER A 61 -1.68 -3.90 -0.92
C SER A 61 -2.05 -5.32 -1.33
N ILE A 62 -2.92 -5.98 -0.58
CA ILE A 62 -3.44 -7.32 -0.92
C ILE A 62 -4.30 -7.27 -2.19
N VAL A 63 -5.20 -6.28 -2.28
CA VAL A 63 -6.06 -6.11 -3.47
C VAL A 63 -5.21 -5.88 -4.72
N ILE A 64 -4.22 -4.99 -4.64
CA ILE A 64 -3.28 -4.73 -5.73
C ILE A 64 -2.43 -5.96 -6.06
N PHE A 65 -2.07 -6.77 -5.07
CA PHE A 65 -1.33 -8.01 -5.29
C PHE A 65 -2.15 -9.05 -6.06
N GLU A 66 -3.40 -9.26 -5.66
CA GLU A 66 -4.30 -10.20 -6.34
C GLU A 66 -4.57 -9.78 -7.79
N SER A 67 -4.78 -8.47 -8.04
CA SER A 67 -4.98 -7.96 -9.40
C SER A 67 -3.76 -8.20 -10.30
N ILE A 68 -2.54 -7.97 -9.78
CA ILE A 68 -1.28 -8.26 -10.50
C ILE A 68 -1.17 -9.76 -10.82
N ILE A 69 -1.45 -10.63 -9.86
CA ILE A 69 -1.41 -12.10 -10.07
C ILE A 69 -2.39 -12.52 -11.16
N GLN A 70 -3.61 -11.98 -11.15
CA GLN A 70 -4.61 -12.33 -12.15
C GLN A 70 -4.21 -11.88 -13.56
N VAL A 71 -3.70 -10.65 -13.70
CA VAL A 71 -3.16 -10.16 -14.97
C VAL A 71 -2.02 -11.05 -15.45
N GLN A 72 -1.14 -11.47 -14.55
CA GLN A 72 -0.02 -12.34 -14.90
C GLN A 72 -0.47 -13.74 -15.34
N LYS A 73 -1.47 -14.34 -14.69
CA LYS A 73 -2.09 -15.62 -15.10
C LYS A 73 -2.73 -15.53 -16.48
N ARG A 74 -3.40 -14.43 -16.82
CA ARG A 74 -3.95 -14.20 -18.16
C ARG A 74 -2.86 -14.08 -19.21
N LYS A 75 -1.75 -13.41 -18.89
CA LYS A 75 -0.61 -13.24 -19.81
C LYS A 75 0.14 -14.56 -20.07
N THR A 76 0.35 -15.40 -19.06
CA THR A 76 0.99 -16.71 -19.26
C THR A 76 0.15 -17.67 -20.09
N LEU A 77 -1.18 -17.66 -19.92
CA LEU A 77 -2.08 -18.44 -20.78
C LEU A 77 -2.06 -17.98 -22.25
N LYS A 78 -1.97 -16.67 -22.50
CA LYS A 78 -1.81 -16.13 -23.86
C LYS A 78 -0.41 -16.40 -24.45
N SER A 79 0.66 -16.40 -23.64
CA SER A 79 2.03 -16.61 -24.13
C SER A 79 2.34 -18.08 -24.45
N GLN A 80 1.54 -19.05 -23.99
CA GLN A 80 1.65 -20.44 -24.45
C GLN A 80 1.35 -20.58 -25.96
N PHE A 81 0.70 -19.58 -26.57
CA PHE A 81 0.41 -19.52 -28.01
C PHE A 81 1.32 -18.55 -28.79
N GLY A 82 2.27 -17.86 -28.14
CA GLY A 82 3.17 -16.88 -28.78
C GLY A 82 4.64 -17.35 -28.80
N LYS A 83 5.32 -17.20 -29.95
CA LYS A 83 6.74 -17.55 -30.12
C LYS A 83 7.61 -16.87 -29.04
N LYS A 84 8.48 -17.67 -28.38
CA LYS A 84 9.40 -17.24 -27.32
C LYS A 84 10.41 -16.20 -27.83
N GLY A 85 10.16 -14.92 -27.58
CA GLY A 85 11.15 -13.86 -27.70
C GLY A 85 12.10 -13.88 -26.49
N LYS A 86 13.41 -13.94 -26.75
CA LYS A 86 14.47 -13.85 -25.72
C LYS A 86 14.49 -12.45 -25.13
N GLU A 87 14.08 -12.27 -23.87
CA GLU A 87 14.22 -10.99 -23.15
C GLU A 87 15.06 -11.10 -21.86
N LYS A 88 15.82 -10.03 -21.64
CA LYS A 88 17.00 -9.88 -20.78
C LYS A 88 16.74 -10.24 -19.30
N ILE A 89 17.65 -11.04 -18.75
CA ILE A 89 17.47 -11.85 -17.53
C ILE A 89 17.90 -11.14 -16.23
N LEU A 90 18.62 -10.02 -16.29
CA LEU A 90 19.34 -9.52 -15.09
C LEU A 90 18.59 -8.49 -14.22
N ILE A 91 17.73 -7.63 -14.79
CA ILE A 91 16.98 -6.62 -14.01
C ILE A 91 15.75 -7.22 -13.31
N LYS A 92 15.32 -8.40 -13.76
CA LYS A 92 14.12 -9.08 -13.27
C LYS A 92 14.25 -9.56 -11.82
N LYS A 93 15.45 -9.89 -11.32
CA LYS A 93 15.58 -10.68 -10.07
C LYS A 93 15.28 -9.89 -8.79
N ILE A 94 15.53 -8.58 -8.77
CA ILE A 94 15.19 -7.68 -7.64
C ILE A 94 13.74 -7.17 -7.75
N LEU A 95 13.23 -7.02 -8.98
CA LEU A 95 11.83 -6.64 -9.27
C LEU A 95 10.85 -7.83 -9.33
N ASN A 96 11.31 -9.07 -9.11
CA ASN A 96 10.49 -10.28 -9.23
C ASN A 96 10.03 -10.87 -7.90
N PHE A 97 10.30 -10.22 -6.75
CA PHE A 97 9.56 -10.60 -5.55
C PHE A 97 8.12 -10.11 -5.76
N PRO A 98 7.13 -11.01 -5.87
CA PRO A 98 5.77 -10.63 -6.25
C PRO A 98 5.09 -9.73 -5.19
N ILE A 99 5.72 -9.61 -4.01
CA ILE A 99 5.26 -8.88 -2.83
C ILE A 99 5.76 -7.42 -2.83
N THR A 100 6.92 -7.10 -3.43
CA THR A 100 7.48 -5.74 -3.34
C THR A 100 6.72 -4.74 -4.21
N LYS A 101 6.25 -5.13 -5.40
CA LYS A 101 5.52 -4.21 -6.30
C LYS A 101 4.20 -3.69 -5.72
N PRO A 102 3.29 -4.53 -5.20
CA PRO A 102 2.04 -4.04 -4.62
C PRO A 102 2.29 -3.06 -3.48
N VAL A 103 3.24 -3.38 -2.61
CA VAL A 103 3.63 -2.53 -1.48
C VAL A 103 4.14 -1.18 -1.95
N ILE A 104 5.08 -1.16 -2.91
CA ILE A 104 5.62 0.08 -3.45
C ILE A 104 4.51 0.94 -4.07
N ILE A 105 3.57 0.34 -4.81
CA ILE A 105 2.42 1.05 -5.37
C ILE A 105 1.57 1.64 -4.24
N SER A 106 1.21 0.84 -3.24
CA SER A 106 0.39 1.29 -2.12
C SER A 106 1.03 2.45 -1.36
N ILE A 107 2.32 2.34 -1.05
CA ILE A 107 3.08 3.37 -0.33
C ILE A 107 3.19 4.64 -1.19
N SER A 108 3.48 4.50 -2.48
CA SER A 108 3.64 5.68 -3.36
C SER A 108 2.32 6.45 -3.46
N VAL A 109 1.21 5.73 -3.65
CA VAL A 109 -0.13 6.32 -3.65
C VAL A 109 -0.38 7.01 -2.31
N PHE A 110 -0.21 6.30 -1.20
CA PHE A 110 -0.43 6.85 0.13
C PHE A 110 0.39 8.12 0.39
N ILE A 111 1.70 8.11 0.10
CA ILE A 111 2.60 9.26 0.30
C ILE A 111 2.14 10.46 -0.53
N VAL A 112 1.81 10.25 -1.81
CA VAL A 112 1.40 11.34 -2.70
C VAL A 112 0.13 12.01 -2.17
N PHE A 113 -0.90 11.22 -1.84
CA PHE A 113 -2.15 11.77 -1.32
C PHE A 113 -1.99 12.35 0.09
N PHE A 114 -1.15 11.75 0.93
CA PHE A 114 -0.80 12.30 2.25
C PHE A 114 -0.18 13.69 2.11
N ILE A 115 0.85 13.85 1.27
CA ILE A 115 1.53 15.14 1.08
C ILE A 115 0.56 16.19 0.55
N ILE A 116 -0.27 15.84 -0.44
CA ILE A 116 -1.27 16.76 -1.00
C ILE A 116 -2.27 17.19 0.07
N ALA A 117 -2.86 16.23 0.79
CA ALA A 117 -3.85 16.52 1.84
C ALA A 117 -3.23 17.33 2.98
N TYR A 118 -2.00 16.99 3.39
CA TYR A 118 -1.25 17.70 4.42
C TYR A 118 -0.96 19.14 4.00
N ALA A 119 -0.44 19.36 2.78
CA ALA A 119 -0.12 20.70 2.28
C ALA A 119 -1.34 21.62 2.21
N ILE A 120 -2.50 21.08 1.82
CA ILE A 120 -3.76 21.83 1.79
C ILE A 120 -4.20 22.17 3.21
N THR A 121 -4.26 21.17 4.10
CA THR A 121 -4.85 21.34 5.44
C THR A 121 -3.95 22.08 6.42
N PHE A 122 -2.63 22.05 6.24
CA PHE A 122 -1.65 22.69 7.13
C PHE A 122 -1.82 24.20 7.22
N THR A 123 -2.38 24.83 6.19
CA THR A 123 -2.61 26.28 6.16
C THR A 123 -3.84 26.72 6.99
N PHE A 124 -4.75 25.80 7.29
CA PHE A 124 -6.04 26.11 7.91
C PHE A 124 -6.26 25.46 9.29
N LEU A 125 -5.54 24.39 9.60
CA LEU A 125 -5.82 23.52 10.74
C LEU A 125 -4.58 23.29 11.62
N ASP A 126 -4.84 23.00 12.90
CA ASP A 126 -3.79 22.62 13.85
C ASP A 126 -3.01 21.38 13.36
N PRO A 127 -1.68 21.32 13.58
CA PRO A 127 -0.84 20.21 13.11
C PRO A 127 -1.36 18.81 13.48
N ARG A 128 -2.02 18.69 14.64
CA ARG A 128 -2.63 17.44 15.13
C ARG A 128 -3.78 16.98 14.24
N ILE A 129 -4.66 17.91 13.86
CA ILE A 129 -5.84 17.65 13.05
C ILE A 129 -5.41 17.47 11.59
N THR A 130 -4.51 18.33 11.11
CA THR A 130 -3.89 18.26 9.78
C THR A 130 -3.26 16.90 9.52
N PHE A 131 -2.42 16.41 10.45
CA PHE A 131 -1.81 15.09 10.32
C PHE A 131 -2.86 13.98 10.25
N SER A 132 -3.84 14.01 11.16
CA SER A 132 -4.92 13.03 11.22
C SER A 132 -5.72 12.96 9.91
N ILE A 133 -6.11 14.12 9.38
CA ILE A 133 -6.89 14.21 8.14
C ILE A 133 -6.04 13.73 6.97
N ALA A 134 -4.77 14.17 6.87
CA ALA A 134 -3.89 13.76 5.79
C ALA A 134 -3.68 12.24 5.75
N GLU A 135 -3.51 11.62 6.93
CA GLU A 135 -3.34 10.18 7.05
C GLU A 135 -4.58 9.39 6.61
N VAL A 136 -5.76 9.83 7.08
CA VAL A 136 -7.04 9.22 6.73
C VAL A 136 -7.35 9.39 5.24
N VAL A 137 -7.13 10.59 4.69
CA VAL A 137 -7.34 10.87 3.26
C VAL A 137 -6.41 10.04 2.40
N GLY A 138 -5.13 9.92 2.77
CA GLY A 138 -4.18 9.05 2.08
C GLY A 138 -4.62 7.58 2.08
N ALA A 139 -5.11 7.09 3.22
CA ALA A 139 -5.61 5.73 3.36
C ALA A 139 -6.88 5.47 2.52
N ILE A 140 -7.83 6.41 2.52
CA ILE A 140 -9.05 6.33 1.70
C ILE A 140 -8.71 6.36 0.21
N ALA A 141 -7.83 7.27 -0.22
CA ALA A 141 -7.40 7.37 -1.61
C ALA A 141 -6.75 6.07 -2.11
N LEU A 142 -5.95 5.42 -1.26
CA LEU A 142 -5.40 4.11 -1.56
C LEU A 142 -6.49 3.06 -1.77
N LEU A 143 -7.52 3.01 -0.92
CA LEU A 143 -8.63 2.06 -1.10
C LEU A 143 -9.38 2.29 -2.41
N ILE A 144 -9.62 3.56 -2.77
CA ILE A 144 -10.28 3.92 -4.03
C ILE A 144 -9.44 3.44 -5.22
N ILE A 145 -8.12 3.67 -5.19
CA ILE A 145 -7.22 3.22 -6.26
C ILE A 145 -7.11 1.70 -6.31
N ALA A 146 -6.98 1.04 -5.16
CA ALA A 146 -6.92 -0.41 -5.08
C ALA A 146 -8.19 -1.04 -5.66
N ASN A 147 -9.37 -0.50 -5.32
CA ASN A 147 -10.65 -0.94 -5.86
C ASN A 147 -10.82 -0.62 -7.36
N GLY A 148 -10.23 0.48 -7.84
CA GLY A 148 -10.21 0.80 -9.28
C GLY A 148 -9.24 -0.07 -10.10
N ILE A 149 -8.25 -0.68 -9.44
CA ILE A 149 -7.30 -1.64 -10.04
C ILE A 149 -7.88 -3.07 -10.06
N GLU A 150 -8.81 -3.39 -9.14
CA GLU A 150 -9.56 -4.67 -9.12
C GLU A 150 -10.31 -4.94 -10.43
#